data_AF-A0A4R2CED5-F1
#
_entry.id   AF-A0A4R2CED5-F1
#
_cell.length_a   1.000
_cell.length_b   1.000
_cell.length_c   1.000
_cell.angle_alpha   90.00
_cell.angle_beta   90.00
_cell.angle_gamma   90.00
#
_symmetry.space_group_name_H-M   'P 1'
#
loop_
_entity.id
_entity.type
_entity.pdbx_description
1 polymer ?
#
loop_
_entity_poly.entity_id
_entity_poly.type
_entity_poly.pdbx_seq_one_letter_code
_entity_poly.pdbx_strand_id
1 'polypeptide(L)' 'MRLSGTMPALVTPFDANGRVDFKAFETLPAHLREARVTGWVPNGSTGE' A
#
# COMPACT_ATOMS: atom_id res chain seq x y z
N MET A 1 0.09 -22.75 -1.78
CA MET A 1 0.86 -22.01 -0.75
C MET A 1 -0.11 -21.12 0.03
N ARG A 2 0.11 -20.89 1.33
CA ARG A 2 -0.72 -20.00 2.18
C ARG A 2 0.12 -18.77 2.60
N LEU A 3 -0.40 -17.57 2.36
CA LEU A 3 0.24 -16.33 2.81
C LEU A 3 0.09 -16.19 4.33
N SER A 4 1.11 -15.67 5.00
CA SER A 4 1.15 -15.50 6.46
C SER A 4 2.03 -14.31 6.87
N GLY A 5 1.89 -13.88 8.12
CA GLY A 5 2.54 -12.68 8.66
C GLY A 5 1.70 -11.41 8.53
N THR A 6 2.32 -10.25 8.73
CA THR A 6 1.64 -8.95 8.70
C THR A 6 1.59 -8.38 7.29
N MET A 7 0.39 -8.17 6.77
CA MET A 7 0.14 -7.64 5.42
C MET A 7 -0.87 -6.50 5.47
N PRO A 8 -0.41 -5.24 5.53
CA PRO A 8 -1.31 -4.08 5.57
C PRO A 8 -2.14 -3.96 4.29
N ALA A 9 -3.38 -3.50 4.44
CA ALA A 9 -4.15 -2.96 3.32
C ALA A 9 -3.55 -1.60 2.93
N LEU A 10 -3.14 -1.46 1.68
CA LEU A 10 -2.52 -0.23 1.21
C LEU A 10 -3.58 0.85 1.04
N VAL A 11 -3.28 2.07 1.51
CA VAL A 11 -4.01 3.27 1.10
C VAL A 11 -3.66 3.59 -0.36
N THR A 12 -4.63 4.11 -1.12
CA THR A 12 -4.39 4.64 -2.47
C THR A 12 -4.20 6.15 -2.36
N PRO A 13 -2.98 6.70 -2.53
CA PRO A 13 -2.78 8.14 -2.49
C PRO A 13 -3.39 8.77 -3.75
N PHE A 14 -4.13 9.85 -3.56
CA PHE A 14 -4.67 10.67 -4.64
C PHE A 14 -4.09 12.08 -4.57
N ASP A 15 -3.87 12.68 -5.74
CA ASP A 15 -3.52 14.09 -5.87
C ASP A 15 -4.73 15.00 -5.59
N ALA A 16 -4.50 16.31 -5.60
CA ALA A 16 -5.57 17.30 -5.36
C ALA A 16 -6.70 17.26 -6.41
N ASN A 17 -6.50 16.59 -7.54
CA ASN A 17 -7.51 16.41 -8.59
C ASN A 17 -8.20 15.04 -8.52
N GLY A 18 -7.94 14.24 -7.48
CA GLY A 18 -8.50 12.89 -7.34
C GLY A 18 -7.90 11.86 -8.29
N ARG A 19 -6.72 12.13 -8.87
CA ARG A 19 -5.98 11.14 -9.67
C ARG A 19 -4.99 10.41 -8.78
N VAL A 20 -4.74 9.13 -9.07
CA VAL A 20 -3.74 8.35 -8.31
C VAL A 20 -2.37 9.04 -8.37
N ASP A 21 -1.80 9.33 -7.20
CA ASP A 21 -0.44 9.84 -7.08
C ASP A 21 0.54 8.66 -7.03
N PHE A 22 1.05 8.28 -8.20
CA PHE A 22 2.01 7.18 -8.31
C PHE A 22 3.35 7.47 -7.62
N LYS A 23 3.75 8.74 -7.51
CA LYS A 23 5.02 9.10 -6.85
C LYS A 23 4.90 8.86 -5.34
N ALA A 24 3.80 9.29 -4.73
CA ALA A 24 3.50 8.95 -3.34
C ALA A 24 3.35 7.43 -3.18
N PHE A 25 2.65 6.77 -4.11
CA PHE A 25 2.45 5.32 -4.08
C PHE A 25 3.76 4.54 -4.13
N GLU A 26 4.81 4.97 -4.82
CA GLU A 26 6.12 4.29 -4.81
C GLU A 26 6.79 4.31 -3.43
N THR A 27 6.66 5.40 -2.68
CA THR A 27 7.30 5.54 -1.37
C THR A 27 6.64 4.69 -0.28
N LEU A 28 5.34 4.42 -0.40
CA LEU A 28 4.54 3.72 0.61
C LEU A 28 4.97 2.24 0.80
N PRO A 29 5.03 1.39 -0.25
CA PRO A 29 5.56 0.03 -0.14
C PRO A 29 7.03 0.01 0.28
N ALA A 30 7.85 1.00 -0.12
CA ALA A 30 9.24 1.06 0.31
C ALA A 30 9.33 1.20 1.84
N HIS A 31 8.58 2.15 2.42
CA HIS A 31 8.49 2.34 3.87
C HIS A 31 7.97 1.08 4.60
N LEU A 32 6.92 0.45 4.08
CA LEU A 32 6.35 -0.76 4.68
C LEU A 32 7.34 -1.95 4.60
N ARG A 33 8.14 -2.04 3.53
CA ARG A 33 9.21 -3.05 3.42
C ARG A 33 10.29 -2.87 4.47
N GLU A 34 10.69 -1.62 4.72
CA GLU A 34 11.65 -1.28 5.78
C GLU A 34 11.11 -1.65 7.16
N ALA A 35 9.79 -1.50 7.36
CA ALA A 35 9.06 -1.96 8.54
C ALA A 35 8.87 -3.50 8.62
N ARG A 36 9.45 -4.27 7.69
CA ARG A 36 9.47 -5.74 7.68
C ARG A 36 8.08 -6.39 7.59
N VAL A 37 7.13 -5.77 6.90
CA VAL A 37 5.86 -6.43 6.55
C VAL A 37 6.11 -7.62 5.61
N THR A 38 5.27 -8.64 5.67
CA THR A 38 5.44 -9.87 4.87
C THR A 38 4.73 -9.80 3.51
N GLY A 39 3.99 -8.73 3.27
CA GLY A 39 3.28 -8.46 2.01
C GLY A 39 2.33 -7.26 2.15
N TRP A 40 1.45 -7.10 1.18
CA TRP A 40 0.51 -5.98 1.07
C TRP A 40 -0.75 -6.39 0.33
N VAL A 41 -1.86 -5.75 0.67
CA VAL A 41 -3.15 -5.95 0.03
C VAL A 41 -3.58 -4.65 -0.67
N PRO A 42 -3.42 -4.53 -2.00
CA PRO A 42 -3.92 -3.39 -2.77
C PRO A 42 -5.43 -3.48 -3.02
N ASN A 43 -6.09 -2.35 -3.26
CA ASN A 43 -7.53 -2.26 -3.60
C ASN A 43 -8.47 -2.96 -2.59
N GLY A 44 -8.09 -2.96 -1.30
CA GLY A 44 -9.02 -3.30 -0.22
C GLY A 44 -9.80 -2.06 0.23
N SER A 45 -10.72 -2.20 1.19
CA SER A 45 -11.52 -1.06 1.68
C SER A 45 -10.70 0.10 2.25
N THR A 46 -9.48 -0.15 2.73
CA THR A 46 -8.54 0.90 3.17
C THR A 46 -7.89 1.65 2.00
N GLY A 47 -7.84 1.01 0.82
CA GLY A 47 -7.35 1.58 -0.42
C GLY A 47 -8.41 2.33 -1.22
N GLU A 48 -9.58 2.56 -0.61
CA GLU A 48 -10.80 3.11 -1.23
C GLU A 48 -11.46 2.11 -2.21
#